data_AF-A0AAU8JJX3-F1
#
_entry.id   AF-A0AAU8JJX3-F1
#
_cell.length_a   1.000
_cell.length_b   1.000
_cell.length_c   1.000
_cell.angle_alpha   90.00
_cell.angle_beta   90.00
_cell.angle_gamma   90.00
#
_symmetry.space_group_name_H-M   'P 1'
#
loop_
_entity.id
_entity.type
_entity.pdbx_description
1 polymer ?
#
loop_
_entity_poly.entity_id
_entity_poly.type
_entity_poly.pdbx_seq_one_letter_code
_entity_poly.pdbx_strand_id
1 'polypeptide(L)'
;MTRTKRIKFLSLTVAITISLLLIGAVLVVLGIFNSFLNWDIVGPQLEKILYGIFSTSLALGAFGVAITVVLGIQEIVNVVGSLNPNRLEEDAELPEAPKLTYVMYMLGMVAGLTVLVGGLSLVNHRVLLHRSGVFKRVAAEQMQKVENRFYQQVSLLTKPPKEKVPETLYDLVANVQKLSFVSGMTLYIPDPEDPEVIWSYNHWGSYDPKQGFSRLFVAKEFEEAIQQALQGQPELLNELNSRTGFQWYGVISNQQGKPIGVIRIDGNKSENFRDYSL
;
A
#
# COMPACT_ATOMS: atom_id res chain seq x y z
N MET A 1 -16.49 -53.34 -5.66
CA MET A 1 -16.26 -52.01 -6.25
C MET A 1 -15.17 -52.15 -7.31
N THR A 2 -15.46 -51.91 -8.60
CA THR A 2 -14.55 -52.25 -9.72
C THR A 2 -13.33 -51.32 -9.79
N ARG A 3 -12.17 -51.88 -10.17
CA ARG A 3 -10.83 -51.23 -10.24
C ARG A 3 -10.85 -49.86 -10.96
N THR A 4 -11.71 -49.74 -11.98
CA THR A 4 -11.94 -48.52 -12.79
C THR A 4 -12.60 -47.38 -12.02
N LYS A 5 -13.48 -47.66 -11.04
CA LYS A 5 -14.08 -46.61 -10.19
C LYS A 5 -13.06 -46.02 -9.20
N ARG A 6 -12.12 -46.83 -8.71
CA ARG A 6 -11.02 -46.38 -7.84
C ARG A 6 -10.06 -45.43 -8.58
N ILE A 7 -9.68 -45.74 -9.82
CA ILE A 7 -8.77 -44.91 -10.63
C ILE A 7 -9.40 -43.55 -10.96
N LYS A 8 -10.69 -43.51 -11.32
CA LYS A 8 -11.41 -42.25 -11.57
C LYS A 8 -11.53 -41.38 -10.31
N PHE A 9 -11.79 -41.99 -9.15
CA PHE A 9 -11.83 -41.27 -7.87
C PHE A 9 -10.45 -40.71 -7.50
N LEU A 10 -9.38 -41.50 -7.69
CA LEU A 10 -8.01 -41.07 -7.44
C LEU A 10 -7.61 -39.90 -8.35
N SER A 11 -7.95 -39.96 -9.64
CA SER A 11 -7.65 -38.87 -10.58
C SER A 11 -8.43 -37.59 -10.26
N LEU A 12 -9.68 -37.73 -9.79
CA LEU A 12 -10.50 -36.59 -9.37
C LEU A 12 -9.94 -35.96 -8.09
N THR A 13 -9.53 -36.77 -7.11
CA THR A 13 -8.88 -36.27 -5.89
C THR A 13 -7.59 -35.54 -6.22
N VAL A 14 -6.73 -36.10 -7.08
CA VAL A 14 -5.49 -35.45 -7.53
C VAL A 14 -5.79 -34.13 -8.25
N ALA A 15 -6.76 -34.09 -9.17
CA ALA A 15 -7.14 -32.87 -9.88
C ALA A 15 -7.69 -31.79 -8.92
N ILE A 16 -8.51 -32.18 -7.94
CA ILE A 16 -9.03 -31.28 -6.91
C ILE A 16 -7.89 -30.75 -6.03
N THR A 17 -6.95 -31.61 -5.61
CA THR A 17 -5.79 -31.22 -4.81
C THR A 17 -4.86 -30.27 -5.57
N ILE A 18 -4.60 -30.53 -6.86
CA ILE A 18 -3.81 -29.63 -7.71
C ILE A 18 -4.50 -28.28 -7.88
N SER A 19 -5.82 -28.26 -8.12
CA SER A 19 -6.59 -27.01 -8.22
C SER A 19 -6.58 -26.23 -6.90
N LEU A 20 -6.74 -26.91 -5.76
CA LEU A 20 -6.63 -26.30 -4.43
C LEU A 20 -5.23 -25.75 -4.15
N LEU A 21 -4.17 -26.46 -4.55
CA LEU A 21 -2.79 -26.00 -4.44
C LEU A 21 -2.52 -24.80 -5.34
N LEU A 22 -3.06 -24.76 -6.56
CA LEU A 22 -2.94 -23.62 -7.46
C LEU A 22 -3.66 -22.39 -6.91
N ILE A 23 -4.91 -22.54 -6.45
CA ILE A 23 -5.67 -21.46 -5.81
C ILE A 23 -4.93 -20.99 -4.55
N GLY A 24 -4.45 -21.93 -3.74
CA GLY A 24 -3.65 -21.64 -2.55
C GLY A 24 -2.37 -20.88 -2.87
N ALA A 25 -1.60 -21.30 -3.88
CA ALA A 25 -0.39 -20.64 -4.33
C ALA A 25 -0.66 -19.22 -4.86
N VAL A 26 -1.74 -19.01 -5.60
CA VAL A 26 -2.16 -17.67 -6.06
C VAL A 26 -2.53 -16.77 -4.87
N LEU A 27 -3.28 -17.30 -3.90
CA LEU A 27 -3.67 -16.55 -2.69
C LEU A 27 -2.46 -16.29 -1.77
N VAL A 28 -1.50 -17.20 -1.74
CA VAL A 28 -0.24 -17.05 -1.02
C VAL A 28 0.61 -15.94 -1.63
N VAL A 29 0.76 -15.97 -2.95
CA VAL A 29 1.44 -14.93 -3.73
C VAL A 29 0.75 -13.60 -3.48
N LEU A 30 -0.58 -13.54 -3.58
CA LEU A 30 -1.36 -12.34 -3.23
C LEU A 30 -1.09 -11.83 -1.81
N GLY A 31 -1.04 -12.70 -0.81
CA GLY A 31 -0.77 -12.33 0.59
C GLY A 31 0.66 -11.86 0.84
N ILE A 32 1.66 -12.60 0.34
CA ILE A 32 3.09 -12.23 0.46
C ILE A 32 3.33 -10.90 -0.25
N PHE A 33 2.83 -10.74 -1.48
CA PHE A 33 2.99 -9.50 -2.23
C PHE A 33 2.17 -8.35 -1.63
N ASN A 34 1.04 -8.60 -0.96
CA ASN A 34 0.36 -7.57 -0.18
C ASN A 34 1.27 -6.98 0.91
N SER A 35 1.93 -7.84 1.68
CA SER A 35 2.84 -7.43 2.76
C SER A 35 4.15 -6.81 2.26
N PHE A 36 4.71 -7.32 1.15
CA PHE A 36 5.97 -6.83 0.61
C PHE A 36 5.82 -5.60 -0.30
N LEU A 37 4.68 -5.43 -0.98
CA LEU A 37 4.45 -4.33 -1.92
C LEU A 37 3.50 -3.25 -1.40
N ASN A 38 3.04 -3.33 -0.14
CA ASN A 38 2.04 -2.43 0.45
C ASN A 38 0.84 -2.24 -0.50
N TRP A 39 0.35 -3.34 -1.07
CA TRP A 39 -0.76 -3.27 -1.99
C TRP A 39 -2.03 -2.86 -1.24
N ASP A 40 -2.71 -1.90 -1.84
CA ASP A 40 -3.90 -1.29 -1.33
C ASP A 40 -5.08 -1.69 -2.24
N ILE A 41 -5.12 -2.97 -2.60
CA ILE A 41 -6.25 -3.60 -3.28
C ILE A 41 -7.15 -4.29 -2.24
N VAL A 42 -6.56 -4.72 -1.13
CA VAL A 42 -7.19 -5.58 -0.14
C VAL A 42 -7.46 -4.75 1.12
N GLY A 43 -8.71 -4.63 1.54
CA GLY A 43 -9.03 -3.97 2.82
C GLY A 43 -8.56 -4.81 4.03
N PRO A 44 -8.45 -4.23 5.23
CA PRO A 44 -7.88 -4.90 6.41
C PRO A 44 -8.64 -6.17 6.85
N GLN A 45 -9.92 -6.30 6.49
CA GLN A 45 -10.70 -7.51 6.74
C GLN A 45 -10.39 -8.63 5.74
N LEU A 46 -10.16 -8.29 4.48
CA LEU A 46 -9.83 -9.24 3.41
C LEU A 46 -8.38 -9.74 3.56
N GLU A 47 -7.49 -8.90 4.09
CA GLU A 47 -6.10 -9.24 4.42
C GLU A 47 -6.03 -10.39 5.45
N LYS A 48 -6.84 -10.32 6.52
CA LYS A 48 -6.95 -11.41 7.52
C LYS A 48 -7.45 -12.71 6.91
N ILE A 49 -8.41 -12.65 5.98
CA ILE A 49 -8.94 -13.82 5.28
C ILE A 49 -7.86 -14.41 4.36
N LEU A 50 -7.11 -13.58 3.64
CA LEU A 50 -6.00 -14.00 2.79
C LEU A 50 -4.87 -14.65 3.60
N TYR A 51 -4.54 -14.12 4.79
CA TYR A 51 -3.60 -14.77 5.71
C TYR A 51 -4.12 -16.12 6.24
N GLY A 52 -5.42 -16.20 6.54
CA GLY A 52 -6.07 -17.46 6.90
C GLY A 52 -5.95 -18.50 5.78
N ILE A 53 -6.23 -18.11 4.54
CA ILE A 53 -6.12 -19.02 3.39
C ILE A 53 -4.66 -19.36 3.08
N PHE A 54 -3.72 -18.42 3.24
CA PHE A 54 -2.28 -18.65 3.15
C PHE A 54 -1.83 -19.74 4.13
N SER A 55 -2.19 -19.62 5.41
CA SER A 55 -1.82 -20.61 6.43
C SER A 55 -2.41 -22.00 6.16
N THR A 56 -3.65 -22.04 5.68
CA THR A 56 -4.35 -23.29 5.34
C THR A 56 -3.74 -23.96 4.10
N SER A 57 -3.29 -23.15 3.14
CA SER A 57 -2.64 -23.62 1.91
C SER A 57 -1.22 -24.11 2.16
N LEU A 58 -0.48 -23.45 3.06
CA LEU A 58 0.83 -23.91 3.55
C LEU A 58 0.69 -25.26 4.27
N ALA A 59 -0.33 -25.42 5.12
CA ALA A 59 -0.63 -26.67 5.79
C ALA A 59 -1.00 -27.78 4.79
N LEU A 60 -1.81 -27.48 3.76
CA LEU A 60 -2.15 -28.41 2.69
C LEU A 60 -0.91 -28.81 1.85
N GLY A 61 -0.02 -27.87 1.56
CA GLY A 61 1.24 -28.13 0.86
C GLY A 61 2.18 -29.02 1.67
N ALA A 62 2.35 -28.74 2.96
CA ALA A 62 3.12 -29.58 3.87
C ALA A 62 2.52 -30.99 3.99
N PHE A 63 1.19 -31.10 4.05
CA PHE A 63 0.49 -32.38 4.07
C PHE A 63 0.62 -33.14 2.74
N GLY A 64 0.59 -32.45 1.60
CA GLY A 64 0.82 -33.03 0.28
C GLY A 64 2.24 -33.56 0.10
N VAL A 65 3.25 -32.81 0.55
CA VAL A 65 4.66 -33.28 0.57
C VAL A 65 4.79 -34.50 1.48
N ALA A 66 4.20 -34.47 2.68
CA ALA A 66 4.23 -35.60 3.60
C ALA A 66 3.55 -36.85 3.02
N ILE A 67 2.39 -36.71 2.36
CA ILE A 67 1.72 -37.82 1.66
C ILE A 67 2.58 -38.34 0.51
N THR A 68 3.24 -37.48 -0.25
CA THR A 68 4.12 -37.90 -1.36
C THR A 68 5.34 -38.66 -0.86
N VAL A 69 5.89 -38.26 0.29
CA VAL A 69 6.98 -38.98 0.98
C VAL A 69 6.48 -40.33 1.52
N VAL A 70 5.31 -40.39 2.16
CA VAL A 70 4.74 -41.63 2.69
C VAL A 70 4.34 -42.61 1.58
N LEU A 71 3.69 -42.12 0.52
CA LEU A 71 3.35 -42.93 -0.65
C LEU A 71 4.62 -43.35 -1.40
N GLY A 72 5.62 -42.47 -1.53
CA GLY A 72 6.93 -42.82 -2.10
C GLY A 72 7.65 -43.91 -1.32
N ILE A 73 7.62 -43.84 0.02
CA ILE A 73 8.17 -44.90 0.89
C ILE A 73 7.35 -46.19 0.78
N GLN A 74 6.02 -46.12 0.69
CA GLN A 74 5.17 -47.30 0.49
C GLN A 74 5.37 -47.97 -0.88
N GLU A 75 5.57 -47.19 -1.93
CA GLU A 75 5.90 -47.69 -3.27
C GLU A 75 7.29 -48.36 -3.24
N ILE A 76 8.28 -47.74 -2.59
CA ILE A 76 9.63 -48.32 -2.42
C ILE A 76 9.56 -49.61 -1.59
N VAL A 77 8.81 -49.66 -0.49
CA VAL A 77 8.67 -50.87 0.35
C VAL A 77 7.89 -51.97 -0.38
N ASN A 78 6.91 -51.64 -1.22
CA ASN A 78 6.22 -52.61 -2.07
C ASN A 78 7.11 -53.13 -3.21
N VAL A 79 7.95 -52.28 -3.80
CA VAL A 79 8.95 -52.68 -4.82
C VAL A 79 10.04 -53.55 -4.18
N VAL A 80 10.52 -53.19 -2.98
CA VAL A 80 11.49 -53.99 -2.21
C VAL A 80 10.88 -55.30 -1.70
N GLY A 81 9.61 -55.29 -1.29
CA GLY A 81 8.89 -56.49 -0.85
C GLY A 81 8.46 -57.42 -2.00
N SER A 82 8.48 -56.95 -3.25
CA SER A 82 8.21 -57.75 -4.45
C SER A 82 9.47 -58.16 -5.22
N LEU A 83 10.65 -57.72 -4.77
CA LEU A 83 11.94 -58.15 -5.29
C LEU A 83 12.26 -59.58 -4.80
N ASN A 84 11.91 -60.55 -5.64
CA ASN A 84 12.36 -61.93 -5.54
C ASN A 84 13.89 -61.95 -5.87
N PRO A 85 14.78 -62.43 -4.98
CA PRO A 85 16.23 -62.30 -5.15
C PRO A 85 16.84 -63.04 -6.36
N ASN A 86 16.05 -63.81 -7.11
CA ASN A 86 16.48 -64.56 -8.29
C ASN A 86 16.14 -63.88 -9.64
N ARG A 87 15.88 -62.58 -9.67
CA ARG A 87 15.63 -61.84 -10.91
C ARG A 87 16.47 -60.56 -10.96
N LEU A 88 17.78 -60.74 -10.79
CA LEU A 88 18.79 -59.72 -11.11
C LEU A 88 19.32 -60.00 -12.51
N GLU A 89 18.45 -59.90 -13.53
CA GLU A 89 18.89 -59.76 -14.90
C GLU A 89 17.95 -58.81 -15.64
N GLU A 90 18.60 -57.96 -16.45
CA GLU A 90 18.12 -56.91 -17.34
C GLU A 90 17.83 -55.53 -16.73
N ASP A 91 18.70 -54.61 -17.13
CA ASP A 91 18.58 -53.16 -17.13
C ASP A 91 17.14 -52.69 -17.34
N ALA A 92 16.40 -52.50 -16.25
CA ALA A 92 15.26 -51.60 -16.28
C ALA A 92 15.82 -50.18 -16.18
N GLU A 93 16.23 -49.61 -17.32
CA GLU A 93 16.32 -48.16 -17.49
C GLU A 93 14.95 -47.59 -17.09
N LEU A 94 14.86 -47.14 -15.84
CA LEU A 94 13.74 -46.34 -15.38
C LEU A 94 13.69 -45.13 -16.33
N PRO A 95 12.57 -44.89 -17.03
CA PRO A 95 12.51 -43.76 -17.94
C PRO A 95 12.76 -42.49 -17.12
N GLU A 96 13.89 -41.83 -17.35
CA GLU A 96 14.14 -40.51 -16.80
C GLU A 96 12.95 -39.63 -17.22
N ALA A 97 12.14 -39.20 -16.26
CA ALA A 97 11.07 -38.26 -16.52
C ALA A 97 11.68 -37.10 -17.32
N PRO A 98 11.14 -36.73 -18.50
CA PRO A 98 11.81 -35.85 -19.42
C PRO A 98 12.09 -34.51 -18.73
N LYS A 99 13.36 -34.29 -18.36
CA LYS A 99 13.82 -33.12 -17.60
C LYS A 99 13.36 -31.82 -18.25
N LEU A 100 13.26 -31.82 -19.58
CA LEU A 100 12.73 -30.72 -20.40
C LEU A 100 11.26 -30.38 -20.08
N THR A 101 10.40 -31.39 -19.90
CA THR A 101 8.97 -31.19 -19.61
C THR A 101 8.78 -30.61 -18.21
N TYR A 102 9.56 -31.08 -17.23
CA TYR A 102 9.56 -30.50 -15.88
C TYR A 102 10.04 -29.04 -15.89
N VAL A 103 11.11 -28.73 -16.62
CA VAL A 103 11.63 -27.36 -16.77
C VAL A 103 10.61 -26.46 -17.48
N MET A 104 9.94 -26.94 -18.53
CA MET A 104 8.85 -26.23 -19.21
C MET A 104 7.68 -25.92 -18.28
N TYR A 105 7.28 -26.88 -17.42
CA TYR A 105 6.24 -26.65 -16.42
C TYR A 105 6.66 -25.61 -15.37
N MET A 106 7.90 -25.67 -14.88
CA MET A 106 8.45 -24.68 -13.95
C MET A 106 8.50 -23.28 -14.57
N LEU A 107 8.97 -23.16 -15.82
CA LEU A 107 8.95 -21.91 -16.59
C LEU A 107 7.53 -21.38 -16.79
N GLY A 108 6.57 -22.25 -17.12
CA GLY A 108 5.17 -21.90 -17.26
C GLY A 108 4.57 -21.37 -15.96
N MET A 109 4.90 -21.98 -14.81
CA MET A 109 4.48 -21.49 -13.49
C MET A 109 5.09 -20.12 -13.19
N VAL A 110 6.40 -19.93 -13.41
CA VAL A 110 7.07 -18.64 -13.18
C VAL A 110 6.48 -17.55 -14.07
N ALA A 111 6.24 -17.85 -15.35
CA ALA A 111 5.62 -16.92 -16.28
C ALA A 111 4.20 -16.55 -15.83
N GLY A 112 3.39 -17.54 -15.43
CA GLY A 112 2.04 -17.30 -14.91
C GLY A 112 2.03 -16.42 -13.66
N LEU A 113 2.95 -16.67 -12.71
CA LEU A 113 3.10 -15.85 -11.51
C LEU A 113 3.54 -14.41 -11.85
N THR A 114 4.45 -14.24 -12.80
CA THR A 114 4.92 -12.92 -13.23
C THR A 114 3.79 -12.11 -13.85
N VAL A 115 2.97 -12.74 -14.70
CA VAL A 115 1.78 -12.10 -15.29
C VAL A 115 0.77 -11.72 -14.21
N LEU A 116 0.53 -12.61 -13.25
CA LEU A 116 -0.40 -12.36 -12.14
C LEU A 116 0.06 -11.17 -11.27
N VAL A 117 1.33 -11.17 -10.84
CA VAL A 117 1.91 -10.08 -10.04
C VAL A 117 1.90 -8.77 -10.81
N GLY A 118 2.27 -8.79 -12.10
CA GLY A 118 2.22 -7.61 -12.96
C GLY A 118 0.80 -7.06 -13.12
N GLY A 119 -0.19 -7.92 -13.36
CA GLY A 119 -1.60 -7.55 -13.45
C GLY A 119 -2.13 -6.93 -12.16
N LEU A 120 -1.79 -7.50 -11.01
CA LEU A 120 -2.17 -6.96 -9.70
C LEU A 120 -1.48 -5.64 -9.41
N SER A 121 -0.21 -5.48 -9.77
CA SER A 121 0.50 -4.21 -9.63
C SER A 121 -0.18 -3.09 -10.43
N LEU A 122 -0.67 -3.39 -11.65
CA LEU A 122 -1.41 -2.43 -12.45
C LEU A 122 -2.75 -2.05 -11.82
N VAL A 123 -3.50 -3.03 -11.29
CA VAL A 123 -4.74 -2.77 -10.55
C VAL A 123 -4.46 -1.93 -9.31
N ASN A 124 -3.40 -2.24 -8.55
CA ASN A 124 -3.00 -1.50 -7.36
C ASN A 124 -2.67 -0.05 -7.70
N HIS A 125 -1.91 0.16 -8.78
CA HIS A 125 -1.58 1.50 -9.23
C HIS A 125 -2.83 2.31 -9.60
N ARG A 126 -3.80 1.69 -10.28
CA ARG A 126 -5.09 2.35 -10.58
C ARG A 126 -5.89 2.69 -9.33
N VAL A 127 -5.95 1.78 -8.35
CA VAL A 127 -6.64 2.03 -7.07
C VAL A 127 -5.95 3.17 -6.31
N LEU A 128 -4.62 3.18 -6.26
CA LEU A 128 -3.84 4.23 -5.61
C LEU A 128 -4.07 5.59 -6.28
N LEU A 129 -4.04 5.64 -7.62
CA LEU A 129 -4.36 6.85 -8.38
C LEU A 129 -5.76 7.37 -8.02
N HIS A 130 -6.76 6.49 -8.02
CA HIS A 130 -8.14 6.85 -7.67
C HIS A 130 -8.24 7.39 -6.24
N ARG A 131 -7.74 6.66 -5.24
CA ARG A 131 -7.77 7.08 -3.83
C ARG A 131 -7.04 8.39 -3.60
N SER A 132 -5.89 8.58 -4.23
CA SER A 132 -5.12 9.84 -4.12
C SER A 132 -5.89 11.02 -4.71
N GLY A 133 -6.56 10.82 -5.85
CA GLY A 133 -7.41 11.84 -6.47
C GLY A 133 -8.63 12.19 -5.61
N VAL A 134 -9.31 11.18 -5.07
CA VAL A 134 -10.44 11.36 -4.14
C VAL A 134 -9.99 12.11 -2.88
N PHE A 135 -8.90 11.68 -2.25
CA PHE A 135 -8.33 12.37 -1.09
C PHE A 135 -8.07 13.85 -1.38
N LYS A 136 -7.39 14.16 -2.49
CA LYS A 136 -7.06 15.54 -2.86
C LYS A 136 -8.30 16.40 -3.09
N ARG A 137 -9.35 15.81 -3.68
CA ARG A 137 -10.63 16.51 -3.88
C ARG A 137 -11.34 16.78 -2.56
N VAL A 138 -11.44 15.76 -1.69
CA VAL A 138 -12.02 15.91 -0.34
C VAL A 138 -11.24 16.93 0.47
N ALA A 139 -9.91 16.88 0.45
CA ALA A 139 -9.05 17.85 1.11
C ALA A 139 -9.32 19.27 0.59
N ALA A 140 -9.36 19.48 -0.73
CA ALA A 140 -9.65 20.79 -1.31
C ALA A 140 -11.03 21.33 -0.88
N GLU A 141 -12.07 20.51 -0.98
CA GLU A 141 -13.44 20.90 -0.61
C GLU A 141 -13.59 21.24 0.88
N GLN A 142 -12.97 20.44 1.76
CA GLN A 142 -13.02 20.70 3.20
C GLN A 142 -12.18 21.91 3.57
N MET A 143 -11.03 22.11 2.92
CA MET A 143 -10.16 23.27 3.18
C MET A 143 -10.77 24.57 2.69
N GLN A 144 -11.52 24.57 1.58
CA GLN A 144 -12.27 25.74 1.13
C GLN A 144 -13.28 26.25 2.18
N LYS A 145 -13.88 25.35 2.97
CA LYS A 145 -14.82 25.73 4.05
C LYS A 145 -14.16 26.42 5.24
N VAL A 146 -12.87 26.16 5.47
CA VAL A 146 -12.10 26.70 6.60
C VAL A 146 -11.09 27.76 6.19
N GLU A 147 -10.89 27.98 4.89
CA GLU A 147 -9.94 28.93 4.31
C GLU A 147 -10.06 30.33 4.93
N ASN A 148 -11.28 30.87 5.02
CA ASN A 148 -11.52 32.18 5.62
C ASN A 148 -11.07 32.27 7.09
N ARG A 149 -11.19 31.18 7.86
CA ARG A 149 -10.73 31.15 9.25
C ARG A 149 -9.20 31.17 9.31
N PHE A 150 -8.54 30.44 8.42
CA PHE A 150 -7.08 30.51 8.29
C PHE A 150 -6.61 31.89 7.88
N TYR A 151 -7.24 32.50 6.87
CA TYR A 151 -6.95 33.88 6.48
C TYR A 151 -7.05 34.84 7.66
N GLN A 152 -8.15 34.79 8.43
CA GLN A 152 -8.36 35.64 9.60
C GLN A 152 -7.27 35.46 10.66
N GLN A 153 -6.84 34.22 10.95
CA GLN A 153 -5.82 33.98 11.96
C GLN A 153 -4.41 34.34 11.46
N VAL A 154 -4.07 34.00 10.21
CA VAL A 154 -2.75 34.25 9.63
C VAL A 154 -2.53 35.74 9.38
N SER A 155 -3.55 36.48 8.94
CA SER A 155 -3.44 37.93 8.70
C SER A 155 -3.17 38.75 9.97
N LEU A 156 -3.50 38.23 11.16
CA LEU A 156 -3.18 38.85 12.44
C LEU A 156 -1.71 38.66 12.84
N LEU A 157 -1.00 37.72 12.20
CA LEU A 157 0.40 37.46 12.48
C LEU A 157 1.27 38.47 11.72
N THR A 158 1.75 39.50 12.42
CA THR A 158 2.77 40.41 11.86
C THR A 158 4.12 39.70 11.69
N LYS A 159 4.45 38.79 12.61
CA LYS A 159 5.61 37.90 12.56
C LYS A 159 5.22 36.55 13.17
N PRO A 160 5.59 35.42 12.56
CA PRO A 160 5.30 34.10 13.12
C PRO A 160 5.91 33.93 14.52
N PRO A 161 5.11 33.62 15.56
CA PRO A 161 5.60 33.51 16.93
C PRO A 161 6.36 32.20 17.13
N LYS A 162 7.57 32.28 17.70
CA LYS A 162 8.38 31.11 18.10
C LYS A 162 7.81 30.38 19.32
N GLU A 163 7.05 31.09 20.14
CA GLU A 163 6.40 30.63 21.37
C GLU A 163 5.04 31.32 21.49
N LYS A 164 4.11 30.75 22.25
CA LYS A 164 2.77 31.31 22.51
C LYS A 164 1.99 31.58 21.23
N VAL A 165 1.88 30.56 20.38
CA VAL A 165 0.94 30.60 19.25
C VAL A 165 -0.47 30.89 19.79
N PRO A 166 -1.25 31.77 19.14
CA PRO A 166 -2.62 32.05 19.56
C PRO A 166 -3.42 30.75 19.68
N GLU A 167 -4.12 30.57 20.80
CA GLU A 167 -4.93 29.36 21.05
C GLU A 167 -5.96 29.13 19.93
N THR A 168 -6.52 30.20 19.38
CA THR A 168 -7.44 30.16 18.24
C THR A 168 -6.83 29.53 16.98
N LEU A 169 -5.55 29.81 16.71
CA LEU A 169 -4.82 29.19 15.59
C LEU A 169 -4.44 27.75 15.91
N TYR A 170 -4.01 27.48 17.14
CA TYR A 170 -3.75 26.11 17.61
C TYR A 170 -5.00 25.22 17.45
N ASP A 171 -6.16 25.68 17.93
CA ASP A 171 -7.42 24.96 17.85
C ASP A 171 -7.88 24.76 16.41
N LEU A 172 -7.66 25.76 15.55
CA LEU A 172 -8.00 25.65 14.13
C LEU A 172 -7.19 24.52 13.46
N VAL A 173 -5.87 24.48 13.67
CA VAL A 173 -5.01 23.41 13.13
C VAL A 173 -5.38 22.05 13.74
N ALA A 174 -5.58 22.00 15.07
CA ALA A 174 -5.96 20.77 15.76
C ALA A 174 -7.29 20.21 15.28
N ASN A 175 -8.29 21.07 15.01
CA ASN A 175 -9.59 20.64 14.53
C ASN A 175 -9.55 20.08 13.10
N VAL A 176 -8.70 20.63 12.22
CA VAL A 176 -8.47 20.04 10.90
C VAL A 176 -7.78 18.69 11.02
N GLN A 177 -6.81 18.55 11.93
CA GLN A 177 -6.11 17.29 12.15
C GLN A 177 -7.00 16.19 12.76
N LYS A 178 -8.14 16.54 13.37
CA LYS A 178 -9.14 15.57 13.85
C LYS A 178 -10.03 14.97 12.76
N LEU A 179 -9.98 15.50 11.53
CA LEU A 179 -10.73 14.92 10.41
C LEU A 179 -10.21 13.51 10.10
N SER A 180 -11.11 12.54 9.89
CA SER A 180 -10.74 11.11 9.74
C SER A 180 -9.72 10.84 8.64
N PHE A 181 -9.81 11.63 7.56
CA PHE A 181 -8.96 11.53 6.38
C PHE A 181 -7.61 12.27 6.52
N VAL A 182 -7.36 12.98 7.62
CA VAL A 182 -6.14 13.76 7.87
C VAL A 182 -5.27 13.01 8.90
N SER A 183 -4.02 12.79 8.54
CA SER A 183 -2.99 12.26 9.46
C SER A 183 -2.10 13.35 10.04
N GLY A 184 -1.93 14.46 9.31
CA GLY A 184 -1.14 15.59 9.74
C GLY A 184 -1.51 16.84 8.95
N MET A 185 -1.29 18.00 9.58
CA MET A 185 -1.42 19.31 8.96
C MET A 185 -0.21 20.15 9.30
N THR A 186 0.33 20.85 8.31
CA THR A 186 1.37 21.87 8.51
C THR A 186 0.97 23.16 7.83
N LEU A 187 1.04 24.27 8.55
CA LEU A 187 0.86 25.62 8.05
C LEU A 187 2.23 26.23 7.77
N TYR A 188 2.43 26.75 6.57
CA TYR A 188 3.62 27.47 6.15
C TYR A 188 3.29 28.95 5.94
N ILE A 189 4.17 29.84 6.41
CA ILE A 189 4.04 31.30 6.31
C ILE A 189 5.39 31.87 5.87
N PRO A 190 5.43 32.87 4.98
CA PRO A 190 6.69 33.50 4.56
C PRO A 190 7.33 34.26 5.73
N ASP A 191 8.65 34.29 5.79
CA ASP A 191 9.36 35.20 6.69
C ASP A 191 9.24 36.65 6.15
N PRO A 192 8.82 37.63 6.96
CA PRO A 192 8.68 39.02 6.51
C PRO A 192 10.03 39.72 6.26
N GLU A 193 11.13 39.19 6.80
CA GLU A 193 12.47 39.77 6.73
C GLU A 193 13.40 39.03 5.75
N ASP A 194 13.12 37.76 5.47
CA ASP A 194 14.02 36.87 4.72
C ASP A 194 13.27 36.03 3.66
N PRO A 195 13.36 36.36 2.37
CA PRO A 195 12.64 35.68 1.30
C PRO A 195 13.18 34.27 0.99
N GLU A 196 14.22 33.78 1.66
CA GLU A 196 14.71 32.40 1.51
C GLU A 196 14.21 31.47 2.61
N VAL A 197 13.43 32.01 3.55
CA VAL A 197 13.00 31.32 4.75
C VAL A 197 11.48 31.21 4.82
N ILE A 198 11.03 30.03 5.24
CA ILE A 198 9.64 29.75 5.57
C ILE A 198 9.50 29.37 7.03
N TRP A 199 8.41 29.81 7.63
CA TRP A 199 7.98 29.38 8.95
C TRP A 199 6.99 28.24 8.80
N SER A 200 7.16 27.19 9.59
CA SER A 200 6.26 26.04 9.62
C SER A 200 5.65 25.88 11.00
N TYR A 201 4.38 25.48 11.05
CA TYR A 201 3.69 25.17 12.28
C TYR A 201 2.78 23.97 12.09
N ASN A 202 2.86 23.04 13.03
CA ASN A 202 2.04 21.84 13.08
C ASN A 202 1.62 21.58 14.53
N HIS A 203 0.54 20.82 14.68
CA HIS A 203 -0.01 20.47 15.97
C HIS A 203 0.61 19.15 16.48
N TRP A 204 1.14 19.19 17.69
CA TRP A 204 1.67 18.02 18.41
C TRP A 204 1.03 17.92 19.80
N GLY A 205 0.02 17.06 19.95
CA GLY A 205 -0.50 16.71 21.27
C GLY A 205 -1.33 17.82 21.93
N SER A 206 -0.96 18.25 23.13
CA SER A 206 -1.67 19.31 23.88
C SER A 206 -1.03 20.68 23.64
N TYR A 207 -1.78 21.76 23.88
CA TYR A 207 -1.27 23.12 23.75
C TYR A 207 -0.08 23.34 24.69
N ASP A 208 1.05 23.78 24.12
CA ASP A 208 2.25 24.15 24.86
C ASP A 208 2.64 25.59 24.51
N PRO A 209 2.53 26.55 25.44
CA PRO A 209 2.88 27.94 25.18
C PRO A 209 4.38 28.15 24.91
N LYS A 210 5.23 27.16 25.16
CA LYS A 210 6.67 27.20 24.83
C LYS A 210 6.97 26.73 23.42
N GLN A 211 5.98 26.24 22.69
CA GLN A 211 6.12 25.81 21.30
C GLN A 211 5.49 26.82 20.36
N GLY A 212 5.98 26.84 19.12
CA GLY A 212 5.45 27.68 18.08
C GLY A 212 6.05 27.39 16.71
N PHE A 213 6.13 28.41 15.87
CA PHE A 213 6.60 28.25 14.52
C PHE A 213 8.09 27.88 14.48
N SER A 214 8.42 26.90 13.66
CA SER A 214 9.79 26.49 13.36
C SER A 214 10.26 27.15 12.06
N ARG A 215 11.41 27.82 12.13
CA ARG A 215 12.06 28.46 10.97
C ARG A 215 12.76 27.38 10.14
N LEU A 216 12.50 27.34 8.84
CA LEU A 216 13.09 26.38 7.90
C LEU A 216 13.81 27.14 6.79
N PHE A 217 14.98 26.63 6.42
CA PHE A 217 15.65 27.01 5.18
C PHE A 217 15.15 26.09 4.07
N VAL A 218 14.79 26.68 2.93
CA VAL A 218 14.31 25.94 1.77
C VAL A 218 15.43 25.06 1.23
N ALA A 219 15.24 23.73 1.31
CA ALA A 219 16.22 22.76 0.83
C ALA A 219 15.61 21.60 0.03
N LYS A 220 14.32 21.34 0.19
CA LYS A 220 13.62 20.25 -0.50
C LYS A 220 12.72 20.79 -1.60
N GLU A 221 12.51 19.99 -2.63
CA GLU A 221 11.63 20.32 -3.78
C GLU A 221 10.25 20.84 -3.36
N PHE A 222 9.62 20.23 -2.35
CA PHE A 222 8.30 20.71 -1.89
C PHE A 222 8.38 22.02 -1.09
N GLU A 223 9.50 22.31 -0.42
CA GLU A 223 9.73 23.57 0.28
C GLU A 223 9.95 24.70 -0.74
N GLU A 224 10.66 24.41 -1.84
CA GLU A 224 10.82 25.31 -2.98
C GLU A 224 9.47 25.63 -3.63
N ALA A 225 8.64 24.61 -3.86
CA ALA A 225 7.30 24.79 -4.41
C ALA A 225 6.40 25.63 -3.49
N ILE A 226 6.48 25.42 -2.17
CA ILE A 226 5.78 26.26 -1.18
C ILE A 226 6.29 27.71 -1.25
N GLN A 227 7.60 27.90 -1.30
CA GLN A 227 8.19 29.24 -1.33
C GLN A 227 7.80 30.01 -2.59
N GLN A 228 7.84 29.38 -3.77
CA GLN A 228 7.37 29.99 -5.01
C GLN A 228 5.88 30.31 -4.95
N ALA A 229 5.05 29.42 -4.39
CA ALA A 229 3.63 29.68 -4.22
C ALA A 229 3.36 30.89 -3.31
N LEU A 230 4.14 31.06 -2.23
CA LEU A 230 4.08 32.24 -1.35
C LEU A 230 4.48 33.54 -2.06
N GLN A 231 5.30 33.44 -3.12
CA GLN A 231 5.69 34.56 -3.99
C GLN A 231 4.70 34.80 -5.14
N GLY A 232 3.60 34.04 -5.23
CA GLY A 232 2.59 34.17 -6.27
C GLY A 232 2.83 33.29 -7.51
N GLN A 233 3.73 32.31 -7.43
CA GLN A 233 4.04 31.34 -8.50
C GLN A 233 3.65 29.91 -8.05
N PRO A 234 2.37 29.52 -8.17
CA PRO A 234 1.87 28.26 -7.63
C PRO A 234 2.10 27.05 -8.55
N GLU A 235 2.79 27.19 -9.68
CA GLU A 235 2.89 26.18 -10.73
C GLU A 235 3.49 24.86 -10.21
N LEU A 236 4.62 24.93 -9.49
CA LEU A 236 5.25 23.75 -8.90
C LEU A 236 4.37 23.11 -7.81
N LEU A 237 3.65 23.92 -7.03
CA LEU A 237 2.74 23.43 -6.01
C LEU A 237 1.56 22.68 -6.63
N ASN A 238 1.03 23.20 -7.74
CA ASN A 238 -0.01 22.56 -8.54
C ASN A 238 0.48 21.25 -9.18
N GLU A 239 1.75 21.21 -9.63
CA GLU A 239 2.37 19.97 -10.11
C GLU A 239 2.45 18.92 -8.98
N LEU A 240 2.91 19.28 -7.78
CA LEU A 240 2.91 18.37 -6.63
C LEU A 240 1.50 17.86 -6.28
N ASN A 241 0.50 18.75 -6.36
CA ASN A 241 -0.90 18.39 -6.23
C ASN A 241 -1.44 17.50 -7.35
N SER A 242 -0.77 17.39 -8.50
CA SER A 242 -1.15 16.46 -9.57
C SER A 242 -0.54 15.06 -9.42
N ARG A 243 0.59 14.92 -8.70
CA ARG A 243 1.32 13.65 -8.52
C ARG A 243 0.53 12.62 -7.72
N THR A 244 0.83 11.33 -7.85
CA THR A 244 0.19 10.29 -7.03
C THR A 244 0.66 10.39 -5.58
N GLY A 245 -0.27 10.48 -4.62
CA GLY A 245 0.08 10.54 -3.19
C GLY A 245 -1.00 11.15 -2.31
N PHE A 246 -0.86 10.95 -1.01
CA PHE A 246 -1.78 11.47 0.02
C PHE A 246 -1.24 12.77 0.62
N GLN A 247 -0.85 13.69 -0.24
CA GLN A 247 -0.39 15.02 0.14
C GLN A 247 -1.16 16.03 -0.69
N TRP A 248 -1.72 17.02 -0.03
CA TRP A 248 -2.42 18.11 -0.67
C TRP A 248 -1.92 19.44 -0.12
N TYR A 249 -1.73 20.40 -1.01
CA TYR A 249 -1.26 21.74 -0.70
C TYR A 249 -2.32 22.76 -1.11
N GLY A 250 -2.63 23.72 -0.23
CA GLY A 250 -3.57 24.80 -0.50
C GLY A 250 -2.96 26.15 -0.18
N VAL A 251 -3.05 27.09 -1.11
CA VAL A 251 -2.61 28.47 -0.87
C VAL A 251 -3.70 29.20 -0.10
N ILE A 252 -3.33 29.90 0.97
CA ILE A 252 -4.21 30.86 1.66
C ILE A 252 -3.88 32.23 1.09
N SER A 253 -4.88 32.85 0.47
CA SER A 253 -4.75 34.20 -0.09
C SER A 253 -5.46 35.23 0.77
N ASN A 254 -4.99 36.48 0.72
CA ASN A 254 -5.69 37.60 1.29
C ASN A 254 -6.87 38.06 0.40
N GLN A 255 -7.61 39.07 0.84
CA GLN A 255 -8.74 39.65 0.08
C GLN A 255 -8.34 40.24 -1.28
N GLN A 256 -7.06 40.51 -1.51
CA GLN A 256 -6.51 41.02 -2.77
C GLN A 256 -5.97 39.89 -3.67
N GLY A 257 -6.12 38.62 -3.26
CA GLY A 257 -5.59 37.46 -3.97
C GLY A 257 -4.09 37.21 -3.77
N LYS A 258 -3.42 37.97 -2.89
CA LYS A 258 -2.00 37.77 -2.58
C LYS A 258 -1.84 36.58 -1.62
N PRO A 259 -0.94 35.62 -1.89
CA PRO A 259 -0.63 34.54 -0.97
C PRO A 259 -0.07 35.05 0.37
N ILE A 260 -0.58 34.52 1.47
CA ILE A 260 -0.10 34.81 2.84
C ILE A 260 0.28 33.56 3.62
N GLY A 261 -0.04 32.38 3.10
CA GLY A 261 0.31 31.10 3.71
C GLY A 261 0.06 29.94 2.77
N VAL A 262 0.61 28.78 3.09
CA VAL A 262 0.31 27.51 2.42
C VAL A 262 -0.01 26.47 3.48
N ILE A 263 -1.12 25.76 3.30
CA ILE A 263 -1.49 24.61 4.10
C ILE A 263 -1.00 23.36 3.37
N ARG A 264 -0.34 22.45 4.10
CA ARG A 264 -0.11 21.07 3.68
C ARG A 264 -0.97 20.15 4.54
N ILE A 265 -1.72 19.27 3.88
CA ILE A 265 -2.47 18.17 4.49
C ILE A 265 -1.83 16.85 4.08
N ASP A 266 -1.43 16.07 5.08
CA ASP A 266 -1.00 14.69 4.90
C ASP A 266 -2.18 13.76 5.18
N GLY A 267 -2.61 12.98 4.19
CA GLY A 267 -3.79 12.13 4.27
C GLY A 267 -3.57 10.82 5.03
N ASN A 268 -4.59 10.39 5.76
CA ASN A 268 -4.62 9.09 6.42
C ASN A 268 -4.76 7.96 5.39
N LYS A 269 -3.66 7.25 5.11
CA LYS A 269 -3.62 6.15 4.13
C LYS A 269 -4.52 4.97 4.50
N SER A 270 -5.00 4.87 5.73
CA SER A 270 -5.90 3.82 6.18
C SER A 270 -7.38 4.14 5.95
N GLU A 271 -7.70 5.41 5.65
CA GLU A 271 -9.07 5.84 5.40
C GLU A 271 -9.61 5.25 4.09
N ASN A 272 -10.86 4.78 4.08
CA ASN A 272 -11.43 4.20 2.88
C ASN A 272 -11.89 5.28 1.88
N PHE A 273 -10.98 5.70 1.00
CA PHE A 273 -11.30 6.60 -0.12
C PHE A 273 -11.87 5.88 -1.35
N ARG A 274 -12.03 4.55 -1.33
CA ARG A 274 -12.49 3.78 -2.50
C ARG A 274 -14.00 3.89 -2.71
N ASP A 275 -14.75 4.07 -1.63
CA ASP A 275 -16.21 4.06 -1.63
C ASP A 275 -16.83 5.47 -1.67
N TYR A 276 -16.00 6.51 -1.81
CA TYR A 276 -16.48 7.88 -1.93
C TYR A 276 -17.09 8.10 -3.32
N SER A 277 -18.42 7.99 -3.40
CA SER A 277 -19.20 8.56 -4.49
C SER A 277 -19.41 10.06 -4.19
N LEU A 278 -18.81 10.92 -5.01
CA LEU A 278 -19.16 12.34 -5.05
C LEU A 278 -20.19 12.57 -6.15
#